data_AF-A0ABD0PZC5-F1
#
_entry.id   AF-A0ABD0PZC5-F1
#
_cell.length_a   1.000
_cell.length_b   1.000
_cell.length_c   1.000
_cell.angle_alpha   90.00
_cell.angle_beta   90.00
_cell.angle_gamma   90.00
#
_symmetry.space_group_name_H-M   'P 1'
#
loop_
_entity.id
_entity.type
_entity.pdbx_description
1 polymer ?
#
loop_
_entity_poly.entity_id
_entity_poly.type
_entity_poly.pdbx_seq_one_letter_code
_entity_poly.pdbx_strand_id
1 'polypeptide(L)'
;ADLLKDVDKGQGLSPDEVAELRRTTDLAIRATKQAATAMGRSMAAMVVTERHIWVNLADLGKKEKGFLLDVPVSSSELFGTSVETVIEKFREVKASKRPGLQAQKASVAAEGRQDLRKVDQ
;
A
#
# COMPACT_ATOMS: atom_id res chain seq x y z
N ALA A 1 -28.73 -26.65 23.75
CA ALA A 1 -29.90 -25.77 23.46
C ALA A 1 -30.93 -25.78 24.60
N ASP A 2 -31.00 -26.84 25.41
CA ASP A 2 -31.88 -26.87 26.61
C ASP A 2 -31.57 -25.78 27.63
N LEU A 3 -30.30 -25.49 27.90
CA LEU A 3 -29.90 -24.45 28.86
C LEU A 3 -30.50 -23.07 28.56
N LEU A 4 -30.57 -22.70 27.26
CA LEU A 4 -31.18 -21.44 26.84
C LEU A 4 -32.70 -21.47 26.97
N LYS A 5 -33.33 -22.63 26.80
CA LYS A 5 -34.79 -22.82 26.99
C LYS A 5 -35.17 -22.78 28.46
N ASP A 6 -34.32 -23.26 29.36
CA ASP A 6 -34.61 -23.28 30.80
C ASP A 6 -34.51 -21.87 31.40
N VAL A 7 -33.56 -21.06 30.93
CA VAL A 7 -33.49 -19.62 31.23
C VAL A 7 -34.71 -18.87 30.69
N ASP A 8 -35.13 -19.16 29.46
CA ASP A 8 -36.31 -18.54 28.82
C ASP A 8 -37.63 -18.85 29.57
N LYS A 9 -37.70 -20.02 30.22
CA LYS A 9 -38.84 -20.43 31.06
C LYS A 9 -38.80 -19.88 32.49
N GLY A 10 -37.81 -19.05 32.84
CA GLY A 10 -37.67 -18.45 34.17
C GLY A 10 -37.10 -19.40 35.22
N GLN A 11 -36.61 -20.58 34.83
CA GLN A 11 -35.87 -21.48 35.72
C GLN A 11 -34.41 -21.03 35.74
N GLY A 12 -33.89 -20.69 36.92
CA GLY A 12 -32.49 -20.27 37.07
C GLY A 12 -31.52 -21.38 36.66
N LEU A 13 -30.36 -21.01 36.13
CA LEU A 13 -29.30 -21.96 35.80
C LEU A 13 -28.65 -22.52 37.06
N SER A 14 -28.36 -23.81 37.06
CA SER A 14 -27.48 -24.44 38.03
C SER A 14 -26.02 -23.97 37.86
N PRO A 15 -25.17 -24.09 38.90
CA PRO A 15 -23.77 -23.68 38.81
C PRO A 15 -22.98 -24.34 37.67
N ASP A 16 -23.27 -25.60 37.37
CA ASP A 16 -22.59 -26.36 36.32
C ASP A 16 -22.96 -25.85 34.92
N GLU A 17 -24.23 -25.49 34.71
CA GLU A 17 -24.72 -24.92 33.45
C GLU A 17 -24.16 -23.51 33.22
N VAL A 18 -24.03 -22.70 34.29
CA VAL A 18 -23.34 -21.41 34.22
C VAL A 18 -21.86 -21.59 33.86
N ALA A 19 -21.19 -22.59 34.43
CA ALA A 19 -19.80 -22.89 34.12
C ALA A 19 -19.61 -23.38 32.68
N GLU A 20 -20.52 -24.22 32.17
CA GLU A 20 -20.52 -24.66 30.78
C GLU A 20 -20.79 -23.52 29.80
N LEU A 21 -21.78 -22.67 30.09
CA LEU A 21 -22.07 -21.49 29.30
C LEU A 21 -20.83 -20.59 29.21
N ARG A 22 -20.17 -20.30 30.33
CA ARG A 22 -18.94 -19.50 30.37
C ARG A 22 -17.83 -20.11 29.52
N ARG A 23 -17.56 -21.42 29.66
CA ARG A 23 -16.54 -22.12 28.84
C ARG A 23 -16.86 -22.03 27.35
N THR A 24 -18.13 -22.21 26.99
CA THR A 24 -18.60 -22.15 25.59
C THR A 24 -18.44 -20.74 25.03
N THR A 25 -18.83 -19.71 25.78
CA THR A 25 -18.65 -18.30 25.40
C THR A 25 -17.18 -17.94 25.25
N ASP A 26 -16.32 -18.34 26.20
CA ASP A 26 -14.88 -18.11 26.13
C ASP A 26 -14.27 -18.76 24.88
N LEU A 27 -14.69 -19.98 24.55
CA LEU A 27 -14.27 -20.67 23.33
C LEU A 27 -14.73 -19.94 22.07
N ALA A 28 -16.00 -19.51 22.02
CA ALA A 28 -16.55 -18.76 20.89
C ALA A 28 -15.81 -17.44 20.67
N ILE A 29 -15.54 -16.67 21.74
CA ILE A 29 -14.79 -15.41 21.66
C ILE A 29 -13.37 -15.65 21.14
N ARG A 30 -12.68 -16.71 21.62
CA ARG A 30 -11.34 -17.07 21.14
C ARG A 30 -11.35 -17.45 19.67
N ALA A 31 -12.35 -18.24 19.23
CA ALA A 31 -12.51 -18.62 17.84
C ALA A 31 -12.74 -17.39 16.95
N THR A 32 -13.64 -16.48 17.34
CA THR A 32 -13.90 -15.24 16.61
C THR A 32 -12.68 -14.34 16.54
N LYS A 33 -11.92 -14.20 17.64
CA LYS A 33 -10.66 -13.45 17.66
C LYS A 33 -9.65 -14.04 16.66
N GLN A 34 -9.53 -15.36 16.63
CA GLN A 34 -8.62 -16.05 15.71
C GLN A 34 -9.06 -15.87 14.26
N ALA A 35 -10.37 -15.97 13.97
CA ALA A 35 -10.92 -15.71 12.65
C ALA A 35 -10.68 -14.27 12.19
N ALA A 36 -10.96 -13.28 13.05
CA ALA A 36 -10.68 -11.87 12.76
C ALA A 36 -9.19 -11.60 12.50
N THR A 37 -8.31 -12.23 13.29
CA THR A 37 -6.86 -12.12 13.09
C THR A 37 -6.42 -12.73 11.75
N ALA A 38 -6.95 -13.91 11.40
CA ALA A 38 -6.65 -14.57 10.14
C ALA A 38 -7.12 -13.72 8.95
N MET A 39 -8.33 -13.18 9.01
CA MET A 39 -8.86 -12.27 7.99
C MET A 39 -7.98 -11.01 7.85
N GLY A 40 -7.61 -10.38 8.96
CA GLY A 40 -6.71 -9.22 8.96
C GLY A 40 -5.36 -9.50 8.29
N ARG A 41 -4.77 -10.67 8.58
CA ARG A 41 -3.52 -11.11 7.92
C ARG A 41 -3.70 -11.34 6.42
N SER A 42 -4.80 -11.96 6.01
CA SER A 42 -5.10 -12.18 4.59
C SER A 42 -5.28 -10.86 3.83
N MET A 43 -5.99 -9.89 4.42
CA MET A 43 -6.13 -8.56 3.81
C MET A 43 -4.79 -7.84 3.70
N ALA A 44 -3.96 -7.88 4.76
CA ALA A 44 -2.63 -7.29 4.73
C ALA A 44 -1.75 -7.92 3.62
N ALA A 45 -1.78 -9.25 3.48
CA ALA A 45 -1.05 -9.96 2.43
C ALA A 45 -1.52 -9.57 1.01
N MET A 46 -2.83 -9.41 0.82
CA MET A 46 -3.40 -8.93 -0.44
C MET A 46 -2.89 -7.53 -0.79
N VAL A 47 -2.93 -6.59 0.16
CA VAL A 47 -2.42 -5.22 -0.02
C VAL A 47 -0.92 -5.22 -0.34
N VAL A 48 -0.11 -6.03 0.34
CA VAL A 48 1.34 -6.15 0.05
C VAL A 48 1.57 -6.66 -1.37
N THR A 49 0.78 -7.63 -1.82
CA THR A 49 0.88 -8.18 -3.19
C THR A 49 0.51 -7.11 -4.22
N GLU A 50 -0.58 -6.38 -3.98
CA GLU A 50 -0.99 -5.29 -4.86
C GLU A 50 0.10 -4.20 -4.96
N ARG A 51 0.69 -3.81 -3.82
CA ARG A 51 1.82 -2.86 -3.78
C ARG A 51 3.00 -3.33 -4.63
N HIS A 52 3.36 -4.62 -4.53
CA HIS A 52 4.41 -5.20 -5.36
C HIS A 52 4.08 -5.10 -6.85
N ILE A 53 2.84 -5.37 -7.25
CA ILE A 53 2.41 -5.27 -8.66
C ILE A 53 2.51 -3.82 -9.13
N TRP A 54 1.92 -2.87 -8.42
CA TRP A 54 1.96 -1.45 -8.78
C TRP A 54 3.39 -0.91 -8.90
N VAL A 55 4.25 -1.20 -7.92
CA VAL A 55 5.65 -0.75 -7.92
C VAL A 55 6.46 -1.43 -9.02
N ASN A 56 6.19 -2.70 -9.34
CA ASN A 56 6.90 -3.41 -10.40
C ASN A 56 6.54 -2.89 -11.79
N LEU A 57 5.28 -2.54 -12.01
CA LEU A 57 4.79 -1.94 -13.26
C LEU A 57 5.20 -0.47 -13.41
N ALA A 58 5.49 0.21 -12.30
CA ALA A 58 6.03 1.55 -12.34
C ALA A 58 7.48 1.54 -12.88
N ASP A 59 7.77 2.48 -13.79
CA ASP A 59 9.11 2.73 -14.33
C ASP A 59 10.00 3.45 -13.28
N LEU A 60 10.27 2.73 -12.20
CA LEU A 60 11.07 3.20 -11.06
C LEU A 60 12.42 2.47 -11.01
N GLY A 61 13.43 3.15 -10.48
CA GLY A 61 14.71 2.52 -10.19
C GLY A 61 14.61 1.52 -9.03
N LYS A 62 15.54 0.55 -8.99
CA LYS A 62 15.53 -0.52 -7.96
C LYS A 62 15.55 0.02 -6.52
N LYS A 63 16.24 1.15 -6.29
CA LYS A 63 16.36 1.78 -4.97
C LYS A 63 15.03 2.36 -4.50
N GLU A 64 14.31 3.02 -5.40
CA GLU A 64 12.99 3.60 -5.15
C GLU A 64 11.95 2.51 -4.94
N LYS A 65 12.02 1.42 -5.72
CA LYS A 65 11.15 0.25 -5.52
C LYS A 65 11.32 -0.36 -4.14
N GLY A 66 12.56 -0.63 -3.71
CA GLY A 66 12.84 -1.16 -2.38
C GLY A 66 12.30 -0.27 -1.27
N PHE A 67 12.60 1.04 -1.35
CA PHE A 67 12.12 2.02 -0.38
C PHE A 67 10.59 2.02 -0.22
N LEU A 68 9.84 1.92 -1.33
CA LEU A 68 8.37 1.87 -1.29
C LEU A 68 7.81 0.54 -0.78
N LEU A 69 8.54 -0.57 -0.89
CA LEU A 69 8.09 -1.89 -0.44
C LEU A 69 8.41 -2.15 1.03
N ASP A 70 9.45 -1.50 1.58
CA ASP A 70 9.84 -1.65 2.99
C ASP A 70 8.89 -0.90 3.95
N VAL A 71 8.04 -0.01 3.44
CA VAL A 71 7.11 0.77 4.27
C VAL A 71 5.98 -0.13 4.79
N PRO A 72 5.70 -0.17 6.10
CA PRO A 72 4.64 -0.99 6.66
C PRO A 72 3.27 -0.63 6.08
N VAL A 73 2.36 -1.61 6.03
CA VAL A 73 0.99 -1.37 5.56
C VAL A 73 0.23 -0.57 6.62
N SER A 74 -0.29 0.60 6.23
CA SER A 74 -1.23 1.39 7.01
C SER A 74 -2.66 1.11 6.53
N SER A 75 -3.64 1.22 7.43
CA SER A 75 -5.06 1.13 7.07
C SER A 75 -5.58 2.39 6.38
N SER A 76 -4.89 3.52 6.50
CA SER A 76 -5.29 4.80 5.88
C SER A 76 -4.66 5.04 4.52
N GLU A 77 -3.45 4.52 4.30
CA GLU A 77 -2.60 4.89 3.16
C GLU A 77 -1.81 3.69 2.65
N LEU A 78 -1.72 3.56 1.32
CA LEU A 78 -1.09 2.40 0.67
C LEU A 78 0.43 2.40 0.77
N PHE A 79 1.07 3.57 0.59
CA PHE A 79 2.52 3.75 0.64
C PHE A 79 2.97 4.79 1.68
N GLY A 80 2.03 5.42 2.39
CA GLY A 80 2.32 6.49 3.33
C GLY A 80 2.97 7.71 2.68
N THR A 81 3.63 8.53 3.50
CA THR A 81 4.41 9.72 3.09
C THR A 81 5.68 9.41 2.27
N SER A 82 5.96 8.12 2.02
CA SER A 82 7.15 7.69 1.30
C SER A 82 7.02 7.91 -0.22
N VAL A 83 5.79 7.95 -0.73
CA VAL A 83 5.55 8.21 -2.16
C VAL A 83 5.92 9.64 -2.53
N GLU A 84 5.71 10.61 -1.64
CA GLU A 84 6.06 12.02 -1.82
C GLU A 84 7.57 12.18 -2.03
N THR A 85 8.38 11.44 -1.27
CA THR A 85 9.84 11.45 -1.41
C THR A 85 10.30 10.97 -2.79
N VAL A 86 9.66 9.92 -3.33
CA VAL A 86 9.96 9.40 -4.68
C VAL A 86 9.50 10.38 -5.75
N ILE A 87 8.32 10.99 -5.57
CA ILE A 87 7.79 12.02 -6.48
C ILE A 87 8.70 13.25 -6.53
N GLU A 88 9.19 13.72 -5.38
CA GLU A 88 10.10 14.86 -5.30
C GLU A 88 11.40 14.60 -6.05
N LYS A 89 12.05 13.46 -5.80
CA LYS A 89 13.25 13.05 -6.55
C LYS A 89 13.00 12.96 -8.05
N PHE A 90 11.85 12.42 -8.47
CA PHE A 90 11.51 12.35 -9.88
C PHE A 90 11.36 13.76 -10.48
N ARG A 91 10.76 14.71 -9.76
CA ARG A 91 10.64 16.10 -10.18
C ARG A 91 11.99 16.78 -10.31
N GLU A 92 12.89 16.57 -9.36
CA GLU A 92 14.27 17.08 -9.40
C GLU A 92 15.03 16.55 -10.63
N VAL A 93 14.99 15.24 -10.87
CA VAL A 93 15.63 14.62 -12.05
C VAL A 93 15.03 15.18 -13.34
N LYS A 94 13.70 15.33 -13.41
CA LYS A 94 13.01 15.91 -14.57
C LYS A 94 13.32 17.39 -14.77
N ALA A 95 13.56 18.14 -13.70
CA ALA A 95 13.97 19.54 -13.76
C ALA A 95 15.43 19.67 -14.22
N SER A 96 16.33 18.80 -13.76
CA SER A 96 17.74 18.77 -14.15
C SER A 96 17.95 18.39 -15.64
N LYS A 97 17.14 17.48 -16.20
CA LYS A 97 17.23 17.08 -17.62
C LYS A 97 16.66 18.11 -18.61
N ARG A 98 15.76 19.00 -18.18
CA ARG A 98 15.09 19.99 -19.05
C ARG A 98 16.00 21.11 -19.59
N PRO A 99 16.92 21.72 -18.81
CA PRO A 99 17.81 22.76 -19.33
C PRO A 99 18.78 22.22 -20.38
N GLY A 100 19.32 21.01 -20.22
CA GLY A 100 20.20 20.38 -21.21
C GLY A 100 19.51 20.12 -22.56
N LEU A 101 18.25 19.69 -22.54
CA LEU A 101 17.47 19.45 -23.77
C LEU A 101 17.11 20.76 -24.50
N GLN A 102 16.88 21.85 -23.76
CA GLN A 102 16.64 23.18 -24.35
C GLN A 102 17.93 23.79 -24.91
N ALA A 103 19.05 23.65 -24.20
CA ALA A 103 20.37 24.10 -24.68
C ALA A 103 20.81 23.34 -25.94
N GLN A 104 20.58 22.01 -25.99
CA GLN A 104 20.91 21.19 -27.16
C GLN A 104 20.03 21.55 -28.37
N LYS A 105 18.72 21.76 -28.17
CA LYS A 105 17.82 22.24 -29.24
C LYS A 105 18.21 23.63 -29.75
N ALA A 106 18.64 24.53 -28.87
CA ALA A 106 19.11 25.87 -29.24
C ALA A 106 20.43 25.82 -30.02
N SER A 107 21.35 24.92 -29.66
CA SER A 107 22.62 24.72 -30.38
C SER A 107 22.40 24.19 -31.80
N VAL A 108 21.55 23.18 -31.98
CA VAL A 108 21.23 22.62 -33.31
C VAL A 108 20.50 23.65 -34.19
N ALA A 109 19.62 24.47 -33.60
CA ALA A 109 18.96 25.57 -34.31
C ALA A 109 19.93 26.70 -34.70
N ALA A 110 20.98 26.93 -33.91
CA ALA A 110 22.03 27.89 -34.22
C ALA A 110 22.96 27.41 -35.33
N GLU A 111 23.32 26.12 -35.35
CA GLU A 111 24.10 25.49 -36.43
C GLU A 111 23.36 25.55 -37.78
N GLY A 112 22.07 25.18 -37.81
CA GLY A 112 21.27 25.25 -39.05
C GLY A 112 21.14 26.67 -39.63
N ARG A 113 21.18 27.71 -38.78
CA ARG A 113 21.20 29.13 -39.23
C ARG A 113 22.56 29.63 -39.70
N GLN A 114 23.64 28.94 -39.36
CA GLN A 114 24.98 29.28 -39.87
C GLN A 114 25.24 28.62 -41.23
N ASP A 115 24.74 27.41 -41.45
CA ASP A 115 24.83 26.75 -42.77
C ASP A 115 24.02 27.47 -43.84
N LEU A 116 22.80 27.93 -43.54
CA LEU A 116 22.00 28.73 -44.48
C LEU A 116 22.68 30.06 -44.87
N ARG A 117 23.52 30.64 -44.00
CA ARG A 117 24.25 31.90 -44.29
C ARG A 117 25.53 31.70 -45.11
N LYS A 118 26.03 30.47 -45.22
CA LYS A 118 27.21 30.15 -46.04
C LYS A 118 26.87 29.77 -47.49
N VAL A 119 25.60 29.53 -47.79
CA VAL A 119 25.13 29.20 -49.16
C VAL A 119 24.85 30.47 -49.99
N ASP A 120 24.71 31.63 -49.32
CA ASP A 120 24.44 32.93 -49.95
C ASP A 120 25.70 33.83 -50.10
N GLN A 121 26.92 33.28 -49.90
CA GLN A 121 28.21 33.94 -50.22
C GLN A 121 28.96 33.15 -51.27
#